data_AF-A0A8B7NQK5-F1
#
_entry.id   AF-A0A8B7NQK5-F1
#
_cell.length_a   1.000
_cell.length_b   1.000
_cell.length_c   1.000
_cell.angle_alpha   90.00
_cell.angle_beta   90.00
_cell.angle_gamma   90.00
#
_symmetry.space_group_name_H-M   'P 1'
#
loop_
_entity.id
_entity.type
_entity.pdbx_description
1 polymer ?
#
loop_
_entity_poly.entity_id
_entity_poly.type
_entity_poly.pdbx_seq_one_letter_code
_entity_poly.pdbx_strand_id
1 'polypeptide(L)'
;MASLTVLGKVLLATLLAAAAAAVQLPPLPQALQQTPPPAAEQFLDLWHRSMVEQQRINFTMDNQEAPKTIISPSNHVVTNFAPQDVPSPLYSLQGRFVELKTKLVRDYLVADLVEPEDKNLLNPDGFAVRNLNNKTIVFEKNATGTVTINDFPVVNMISVEDAQIYVIDGALFDHMEQVAEGSRALFDEHSAFDAPMPQDERRFGPKNSTENI
;
A
#
# COMPACT_ATOMS: atom_id res chain seq x y z
N MET A 1 43.76 -48.99 0.47
CA MET A 1 42.85 -49.59 -0.53
C MET A 1 41.44 -49.19 -0.13
N ALA A 2 40.83 -48.21 -0.83
CA ALA A 2 39.62 -48.35 -1.67
C ALA A 2 38.38 -48.84 -0.90
N SER A 3 37.15 -48.33 -0.99
CA SER A 3 36.47 -47.20 -1.66
C SER A 3 35.08 -47.11 -0.98
N LEU A 4 34.60 -45.92 -0.63
CA LEU A 4 33.49 -45.17 -1.27
C LEU A 4 32.05 -45.76 -1.15
N THR A 5 31.14 -44.87 -0.71
CA THR A 5 29.71 -44.72 -1.08
C THR A 5 28.65 -45.47 -0.26
N VAL A 6 27.92 -44.72 0.59
CA VAL A 6 26.46 -44.54 0.47
C VAL A 6 26.11 -43.13 0.97
N LEU A 7 26.06 -42.17 0.04
CA LEU A 7 25.39 -40.89 0.22
C LEU A 7 23.89 -41.14 0.04
N GLY A 8 23.14 -41.21 1.14
CA GLY A 8 21.72 -41.60 1.14
C GLY A 8 20.84 -40.57 1.84
N LYS A 9 20.36 -39.60 1.06
CA LYS A 9 19.11 -38.84 1.20
C LYS A 9 18.35 -38.97 2.53
N VAL A 10 18.46 -37.95 3.38
CA VAL A 10 17.29 -37.38 4.07
C VAL A 10 17.45 -35.86 4.11
N LEU A 11 17.18 -35.22 2.97
CA LEU A 11 16.65 -33.87 2.94
C LEU A 11 15.22 -33.98 3.50
N LEU A 12 15.06 -33.85 4.82
CA LEU A 12 13.74 -33.55 5.37
C LEU A 12 13.60 -32.04 5.31
N ALA A 13 12.97 -31.61 4.22
CA ALA A 13 12.42 -30.28 4.07
C ALA A 13 11.51 -30.00 5.27
N THR A 14 11.98 -29.17 6.19
CA THR A 14 11.08 -28.47 7.11
C THR A 14 10.26 -27.54 6.24
N LEU A 15 9.04 -28.00 5.92
CA LEU A 15 8.06 -27.23 5.18
C LEU A 15 7.95 -25.85 5.81
N LEU A 16 8.26 -24.85 4.99
CA LEU A 16 8.02 -23.45 5.24
C LEU A 16 6.50 -23.26 5.35
N ALA A 17 5.92 -23.47 6.52
CA ALA A 17 4.66 -22.85 6.87
C ALA A 17 4.98 -21.39 7.22
N ALA A 18 5.34 -20.60 6.20
CA ALA A 18 5.23 -19.17 6.28
C ALA A 18 3.72 -18.90 6.28
N ALA A 19 3.10 -18.97 7.47
CA ALA A 19 1.89 -18.23 7.70
C ALA A 19 2.21 -16.81 7.24
N ALA A 20 1.52 -16.32 6.21
CA ALA A 20 1.59 -14.92 5.84
C ALA A 20 1.13 -14.15 7.08
N ALA A 21 2.08 -13.75 7.92
CA ALA A 21 1.83 -12.81 8.98
C ALA A 21 1.26 -11.60 8.25
N ALA A 22 -0.03 -11.38 8.47
CA ALA A 22 -0.78 -10.40 7.71
C ALA A 22 -0.09 -9.05 7.98
N VAL A 23 0.56 -8.50 6.95
CA VAL A 23 1.46 -7.36 7.08
C VAL A 23 0.62 -6.17 7.54
N GLN A 24 0.97 -5.54 8.65
CA GLN A 24 0.19 -4.45 9.26
C GLN A 24 0.77 -3.08 8.96
N LEU A 25 -0.02 -2.03 9.13
CA LEU A 25 0.50 -0.67 9.08
C LEU A 25 1.10 -0.27 10.44
N PRO A 26 2.28 0.37 10.47
CA PRO A 26 2.79 0.96 11.70
C PRO A 26 1.87 2.12 12.14
N PRO A 27 1.95 2.53 13.41
CA PRO A 27 1.20 3.68 13.90
C PRO A 27 1.63 4.97 13.20
N LEU A 28 0.66 5.80 12.85
CA LEU A 28 0.91 7.17 12.40
C LEU A 28 1.51 7.99 13.57
N PRO A 29 2.64 8.70 13.40
CA PRO A 29 3.20 9.54 14.46
C PRO A 29 2.17 10.49 15.06
N GLN A 30 2.17 10.64 16.40
CA GLN A 30 1.12 11.39 17.11
C GLN A 30 1.02 12.85 16.66
N ALA A 31 2.16 13.51 16.43
CA ALA A 31 2.17 14.89 15.93
C ALA A 31 1.46 15.04 14.57
N LEU A 32 1.57 14.03 13.71
CA LEU A 32 0.92 14.03 12.39
C LEU A 32 -0.57 13.72 12.46
N GLN A 33 -1.04 13.04 13.52
CA GLN A 33 -2.47 12.87 13.77
C GLN A 33 -3.13 14.18 14.20
N GLN A 34 -2.42 15.00 14.98
CA GLN A 34 -2.97 16.25 15.54
C GLN A 34 -2.92 17.41 14.56
N THR A 35 -1.88 17.49 13.74
CA THR A 35 -1.69 18.59 12.79
C THR A 35 -1.06 18.04 11.51
N PRO A 36 -1.85 17.38 10.63
CA PRO A 36 -1.34 16.89 9.37
C PRO A 36 -0.90 18.07 8.49
N PRO A 37 0.32 18.04 7.93
CA PRO A 37 0.75 19.11 7.04
C PRO A 37 -0.10 19.14 5.76
N PRO A 38 -0.57 20.32 5.30
CA PRO A 38 -1.47 20.40 4.14
C PRO A 38 -0.92 19.75 2.87
N ALA A 39 0.40 19.75 2.67
CA ALA A 39 1.02 19.19 1.47
C ALA A 39 1.00 17.64 1.41
N ALA A 40 0.77 16.96 2.54
CA ALA A 40 0.77 15.50 2.68
C ALA A 40 -0.56 14.93 3.19
N GLU A 41 -1.56 15.78 3.40
CA GLU A 41 -2.83 15.46 4.08
C GLU A 41 -3.54 14.24 3.46
N GLN A 42 -3.64 14.16 2.13
CA GLN A 42 -4.35 13.07 1.46
C GLN A 42 -3.70 11.71 1.71
N PHE A 43 -2.36 11.66 1.71
CA PHE A 43 -1.63 10.43 2.00
C PHE A 43 -1.77 10.03 3.47
N LEU A 44 -1.67 11.00 4.38
CA LEU A 44 -1.82 10.74 5.82
C LEU A 44 -3.25 10.29 6.17
N ASP A 45 -4.28 10.86 5.54
CA ASP A 45 -5.67 10.39 5.68
C ASP A 45 -5.84 8.95 5.17
N LEU A 46 -5.25 8.63 4.01
CA LEU A 46 -5.27 7.26 3.47
C LEU A 46 -4.61 6.25 4.44
N TRP A 47 -3.45 6.60 5.01
CA TRP A 47 -2.78 5.76 6.00
C TRP A 47 -3.64 5.59 7.24
N HIS A 48 -4.12 6.69 7.84
CA HIS A 48 -4.95 6.65 9.03
C HIS A 48 -6.21 5.80 8.83
N ARG A 49 -6.94 5.99 7.72
CA ARG A 49 -8.12 5.17 7.40
C ARG A 49 -7.76 3.70 7.24
N SER A 50 -6.69 3.39 6.53
CA SER A 50 -6.24 2.01 6.32
C SER A 50 -5.91 1.32 7.65
N MET A 51 -5.31 2.05 8.61
CA MET A 51 -5.10 1.53 9.97
C MET A 51 -6.41 1.24 10.70
N VAL A 52 -7.35 2.20 10.70
CA VAL A 52 -8.66 2.04 11.35
C VAL A 52 -9.41 0.85 10.77
N GLU A 53 -9.35 0.65 9.45
CA GLU A 53 -9.96 -0.50 8.79
C GLU A 53 -9.32 -1.82 9.23
N GLN A 54 -7.98 -1.91 9.28
CA GLN A 54 -7.28 -3.10 9.79
C GLN A 54 -7.69 -3.45 11.23
N GLN A 55 -7.86 -2.45 12.10
CA GLN A 55 -8.34 -2.66 13.47
C GLN A 55 -9.76 -3.26 13.51
N ARG A 56 -10.64 -2.85 12.59
CA ARG A 56 -12.03 -3.36 12.53
C ARG A 56 -12.12 -4.81 12.09
N ILE A 57 -11.15 -5.28 11.30
CA ILE A 57 -11.09 -6.66 10.79
C ILE A 57 -10.21 -7.58 11.66
N ASN A 58 -9.99 -7.22 12.93
CA ASN A 58 -9.24 -7.99 13.94
C ASN A 58 -7.77 -8.26 13.59
N PHE A 59 -7.10 -7.38 12.85
CA PHE A 59 -5.65 -7.44 12.79
C PHE A 59 -5.07 -6.97 14.14
N THR A 60 -4.29 -7.83 14.78
CA THR A 60 -3.68 -7.55 16.09
C THR A 60 -2.56 -6.54 15.90
N MET A 61 -2.76 -5.26 16.24
CA MET A 61 -1.72 -4.23 16.16
C MET A 61 -0.40 -4.73 16.76
N ASP A 62 0.56 -5.01 15.90
CA ASP A 62 1.94 -5.29 16.29
C ASP A 62 2.52 -4.00 16.88
N ASN A 63 3.39 -4.14 17.88
CA ASN A 63 3.96 -3.01 18.62
C ASN A 63 5.11 -2.37 17.81
N GLN A 64 4.85 -2.11 16.53
CA GLN A 64 5.83 -1.54 15.60
C GLN A 64 6.06 -0.08 15.94
N GLU A 65 7.33 0.31 15.96
CA GLU A 65 7.71 1.71 16.07
C GLU A 65 7.16 2.50 14.86
N ALA A 66 6.80 3.76 15.10
CA ALA A 66 6.37 4.66 14.04
C ALA A 66 7.56 4.93 13.09
N PRO A 67 7.32 5.02 11.77
CA PRO A 67 8.38 5.32 10.82
C PRO A 67 8.89 6.75 11.02
N LYS A 68 10.21 6.91 10.87
CA LYS A 68 10.87 8.22 11.03
C LYS A 68 11.03 8.97 9.72
N THR A 69 10.89 8.29 8.59
CA THR A 69 10.90 8.94 7.27
C THR A 69 9.66 8.56 6.48
N ILE A 70 8.94 9.56 6.01
CA ILE A 70 7.69 9.42 5.26
C ILE A 70 7.87 10.08 3.91
N ILE A 71 7.62 9.34 2.84
CA ILE A 71 7.68 9.85 1.48
C ILE A 71 6.25 10.01 1.00
N SER A 72 5.69 11.20 1.14
CA SER A 72 4.30 11.43 0.74
C SER A 72 4.25 11.72 -0.75
N PRO A 73 3.41 11.05 -1.56
CA PRO A 73 2.97 11.63 -2.81
C PRO A 73 2.27 12.97 -2.54
N SER A 74 2.34 13.90 -3.48
CA SER A 74 1.58 15.15 -3.41
C SER A 74 0.07 14.85 -3.39
N ASN A 75 -0.74 15.74 -2.79
CA ASN A 75 -2.19 15.58 -2.77
C ASN A 75 -2.78 15.38 -4.19
N HIS A 76 -2.19 16.03 -5.19
CA HIS A 76 -2.59 15.86 -6.58
C HIS A 76 -2.33 14.44 -7.08
N VAL A 77 -1.15 13.86 -6.78
CA VAL A 77 -0.84 12.47 -7.14
C VAL A 77 -1.78 11.50 -6.44
N VAL A 78 -2.00 11.65 -5.12
CA VAL A 78 -2.90 10.76 -4.37
C VAL A 78 -4.31 10.76 -4.95
N THR A 79 -4.83 11.94 -5.27
CA THR A 79 -6.16 12.11 -5.87
C THR A 79 -6.26 11.41 -7.22
N ASN A 80 -5.18 11.38 -8.00
CA ASN A 80 -5.14 10.81 -9.34
C ASN A 80 -4.65 9.35 -9.39
N PHE A 81 -4.47 8.67 -8.25
CA PHE A 81 -4.18 7.24 -8.25
C PHE A 81 -5.28 6.42 -8.93
N ALA A 82 -6.53 6.85 -8.77
CA ALA A 82 -7.69 6.27 -9.45
C ALA A 82 -8.33 7.32 -10.37
N PRO A 83 -8.92 6.91 -11.50
CA PRO A 83 -9.79 7.78 -12.27
C PRO A 83 -10.97 8.29 -11.40
N GLN A 84 -11.39 9.53 -11.63
CA GLN A 84 -12.39 10.21 -10.78
C GLN A 84 -13.82 9.68 -10.96
N ASP A 85 -14.08 9.00 -12.08
CA ASP A 85 -15.40 8.54 -12.52
C ASP A 85 -15.67 7.06 -12.19
N VAL A 86 -14.74 6.40 -11.49
CA VAL A 86 -14.86 4.99 -11.11
C VAL A 86 -14.67 4.81 -9.60
N PRO A 87 -15.23 3.75 -8.99
CA PRO A 87 -14.94 3.42 -7.62
C PRO A 87 -13.43 3.25 -7.38
N SER A 88 -12.91 3.89 -6.34
CA SER A 88 -11.49 3.77 -5.97
C SER A 88 -11.27 2.61 -5.01
N PRO A 89 -10.33 1.68 -5.30
CA PRO A 89 -9.99 0.60 -4.38
C PRO A 89 -9.33 1.11 -3.12
N LEU A 90 -8.80 2.35 -3.12
CA LEU A 90 -8.21 2.99 -1.95
C LEU A 90 -9.24 3.31 -0.85
N TYR A 91 -10.54 3.17 -1.12
CA TYR A 91 -11.61 3.34 -0.14
C TYR A 91 -12.50 2.11 0.03
N SER A 92 -12.14 0.96 -0.56
CA SER A 92 -12.92 -0.28 -0.46
C SER A 92 -12.53 -1.12 0.76
N LEU A 93 -13.52 -1.73 1.42
CA LEU A 93 -13.31 -2.64 2.56
C LEU A 93 -13.13 -4.10 2.13
N GLN A 94 -13.17 -4.42 0.83
CA GLN A 94 -12.93 -5.79 0.38
C GLN A 94 -11.47 -6.19 0.65
N GLY A 95 -11.24 -7.43 1.11
CA GLY A 95 -9.95 -7.89 1.63
C GLY A 95 -8.75 -7.64 0.70
N ARG A 96 -8.87 -7.94 -0.60
CA ARG A 96 -7.78 -7.71 -1.58
C ARG A 96 -7.41 -6.22 -1.72
N PHE A 97 -8.35 -5.31 -1.51
CA PHE A 97 -8.08 -3.87 -1.57
C PHE A 97 -7.51 -3.34 -0.26
N VAL A 98 -7.83 -3.98 0.87
CA VAL A 98 -7.11 -3.73 2.13
C VAL A 98 -5.65 -4.10 1.98
N GLU A 99 -5.33 -5.25 1.38
CA GLU A 99 -3.94 -5.65 1.10
C GLU A 99 -3.23 -4.66 0.17
N LEU A 100 -3.88 -4.24 -0.92
CA LEU A 100 -3.34 -3.23 -1.84
C LEU A 100 -3.00 -1.92 -1.11
N LYS A 101 -3.93 -1.37 -0.34
CA LYS A 101 -3.72 -0.13 0.45
C LYS A 101 -2.59 -0.28 1.45
N THR A 102 -2.55 -1.42 2.13
CA THR A 102 -1.53 -1.72 3.13
C THR A 102 -0.14 -1.75 2.51
N LYS A 103 0.00 -2.48 1.40
CA LYS A 103 1.25 -2.55 0.64
C LYS A 103 1.64 -1.16 0.14
N LEU A 104 0.70 -0.42 -0.45
CA LEU A 104 0.92 0.94 -0.96
C LEU A 104 1.44 1.85 0.16
N VAL A 105 0.74 1.98 1.28
CA VAL A 105 1.17 2.86 2.38
C VAL A 105 2.56 2.47 2.87
N ARG A 106 2.84 1.19 3.11
CA ARG A 106 4.17 0.72 3.55
C ARG A 106 5.29 1.00 2.55
N ASP A 107 4.96 1.07 1.26
CA ASP A 107 5.95 1.37 0.23
C ASP A 107 6.52 2.80 0.36
N TYR A 108 5.81 3.69 1.02
CA TYR A 108 6.17 5.09 1.25
C TYR A 108 6.74 5.37 2.65
N LEU A 109 6.91 4.33 3.48
CA LEU A 109 7.39 4.45 4.86
C LEU A 109 8.77 3.84 5.01
N VAL A 110 9.65 4.55 5.70
CA VAL A 110 11.01 4.10 6.04
C VAL A 110 11.16 4.19 7.55
N ALA A 111 11.70 3.11 8.15
CA ALA A 111 11.85 3.01 9.59
C ALA A 111 12.85 4.05 10.13
N ASP A 112 13.98 4.19 9.44
CA ASP A 112 15.07 5.08 9.83
C ASP A 112 14.83 6.53 9.43
N LEU A 113 15.46 7.45 10.17
CA LEU A 113 15.42 8.87 9.86
C LEU A 113 16.42 9.19 8.75
N VAL A 114 15.95 9.83 7.68
CA VAL A 114 16.77 10.43 6.64
C VAL A 114 16.65 11.93 6.82
N GLU A 115 17.73 12.58 7.24
CA GLU A 115 17.74 14.02 7.47
C GLU A 115 18.01 14.77 6.15
N PRO A 116 17.34 15.92 5.89
CA PRO A 116 17.59 16.72 4.68
C PRO A 116 19.02 17.23 4.53
N GLU A 117 19.75 17.31 5.64
CA GLU A 117 21.15 17.76 5.70
C GLU A 117 22.16 16.62 5.81
N ASP A 118 21.72 15.36 5.67
CA ASP A 118 22.63 14.23 5.64
C ASP A 118 23.60 14.37 4.45
N LYS A 119 24.91 14.30 4.76
CA LYS A 119 25.99 14.38 3.76
C LYS A 119 25.95 13.20 2.79
N ASN A 120 25.37 12.07 3.17
CA ASN A 120 25.21 10.92 2.30
C ASN A 120 24.30 11.21 1.10
N LEU A 121 23.41 12.21 1.20
CA LEU A 121 22.57 12.63 0.08
C LEU A 121 23.37 13.22 -1.08
N LEU A 122 24.59 13.71 -0.83
CA LEU A 122 25.50 14.27 -1.83
C LEU A 122 26.36 13.19 -2.51
N ASN A 123 26.19 11.92 -2.15
CA ASN A 123 26.93 10.84 -2.79
C ASN A 123 26.54 10.74 -4.28
N PRO A 124 27.51 10.54 -5.20
CA PRO A 124 27.22 10.42 -6.62
C PRO A 124 26.27 9.28 -6.99
N ASP A 125 26.27 8.21 -6.20
CA ASP A 125 25.39 7.03 -6.39
C ASP A 125 24.08 7.14 -5.59
N GLY A 126 23.84 8.29 -4.95
CA GLY A 126 22.71 8.51 -4.04
C GLY A 126 22.84 7.82 -2.68
N PHE A 127 21.85 8.05 -1.83
CA PHE A 127 21.68 7.41 -0.53
C PHE A 127 20.51 6.43 -0.58
N ALA A 128 20.82 5.14 -0.63
CA ALA A 128 19.83 4.08 -0.73
C ALA A 128 19.37 3.58 0.65
N VAL A 129 18.07 3.58 0.89
CA VAL A 129 17.42 3.03 2.10
C VAL A 129 16.37 1.99 1.73
N ARG A 130 15.89 1.24 2.72
CA ARG A 130 14.81 0.25 2.55
C ARG A 130 13.52 0.78 3.17
N ASN A 131 12.43 0.67 2.42
CA ASN A 131 11.08 0.92 2.96
C ASN A 131 10.57 -0.28 3.77
N LEU A 132 9.38 -0.15 4.35
CA LEU A 132 8.77 -1.21 5.17
C LEU A 132 8.35 -2.46 4.37
N ASN A 133 8.39 -2.44 3.05
CA ASN A 133 8.23 -3.62 2.19
C ASN A 133 9.57 -4.09 1.59
N ASN A 134 10.70 -3.64 2.15
CA ASN A 134 12.05 -4.00 1.74
C ASN A 134 12.41 -3.60 0.29
N LYS A 135 11.67 -2.67 -0.32
CA LYS A 135 12.06 -2.07 -1.61
C LYS A 135 13.11 -0.99 -1.38
N THR A 136 14.01 -0.83 -2.34
CA THR A 136 15.01 0.23 -2.32
C THR A 136 14.37 1.57 -2.67
N ILE A 137 14.72 2.59 -1.90
CA ILE A 137 14.43 3.99 -2.19
C ILE A 137 15.76 4.73 -2.20
N VAL A 138 16.03 5.49 -3.25
CA VAL A 138 17.27 6.25 -3.44
C VAL A 138 16.96 7.72 -3.29
N PHE A 139 17.65 8.36 -2.34
CA PHE A 139 17.62 9.80 -2.14
C PHE A 139 18.87 10.41 -2.78
N GLU A 140 18.70 11.50 -3.52
CA GLU A 140 19.84 12.23 -4.09
C GLU A 140 19.65 13.72 -3.83
N LYS A 141 20.75 14.42 -3.55
CA LYS A 141 20.78 15.89 -3.42
C LYS A 141 21.81 16.42 -4.40
N ASN A 142 21.34 17.23 -5.35
CA ASN A 142 22.23 17.81 -6.34
C ASN A 142 23.02 19.01 -5.76
N ALA A 143 23.97 19.54 -6.54
CA ALA A 143 24.80 20.67 -6.12
C ALA A 143 24.00 21.97 -5.84
N THR A 144 22.78 22.10 -6.36
CA THR A 144 21.88 23.23 -6.08
C THR A 144 21.02 23.02 -4.83
N GLY A 145 21.19 21.88 -4.13
CA GLY A 145 20.44 21.53 -2.92
C GLY A 145 19.06 20.93 -3.18
N THR A 146 18.69 20.68 -4.44
CA THR A 146 17.43 20.02 -4.80
C THR A 146 17.53 18.54 -4.46
N VAL A 147 16.53 18.03 -3.75
CA VAL A 147 16.44 16.61 -3.39
C VAL A 147 15.51 15.89 -4.37
N THR A 148 15.91 14.71 -4.82
CA THR A 148 15.08 13.76 -5.56
C THR A 148 14.98 12.44 -4.79
N ILE A 149 13.88 11.72 -4.99
CA ILE A 149 13.65 10.39 -4.44
C ILE A 149 13.16 9.48 -5.56
N ASN A 150 13.94 8.45 -5.90
CA ASN A 150 13.72 7.61 -7.09
C ASN A 150 13.39 8.46 -8.33
N ASP A 151 14.25 9.44 -8.63
CA ASP A 151 14.12 10.40 -9.74
C ASP A 151 12.96 11.41 -9.63
N PHE A 152 12.08 11.29 -8.63
CA PHE A 152 11.01 12.27 -8.42
C PHE A 152 11.49 13.46 -7.60
N PRO A 153 11.22 14.70 -8.05
CA PRO A 153 11.60 15.89 -7.30
C PRO A 153 10.81 15.97 -6.00
N VAL A 154 11.52 16.28 -4.92
CA VAL A 154 10.90 16.65 -3.64
C VAL A 154 10.40 18.09 -3.75
N VAL A 155 9.09 18.27 -3.66
CA VAL A 155 8.42 19.57 -3.76
C VAL A 155 8.20 20.22 -2.39
N ASN A 156 8.27 19.45 -1.30
CA ASN A 156 8.20 19.97 0.06
C ASN A 156 8.95 19.05 1.04
N MET A 157 9.59 19.63 2.04
CA MET A 157 10.28 18.91 3.14
C MET A 157 9.78 19.46 4.46
N ILE A 158 9.28 18.57 5.32
CA ILE A 158 8.61 18.96 6.55
C ILE A 158 9.15 18.10 7.69
N SER A 159 9.83 18.73 8.64
CA SER A 159 10.31 18.08 9.85
C SER A 159 9.26 18.22 10.94
N VAL A 160 8.86 17.10 11.56
CA VAL A 160 7.87 17.07 12.64
C VAL A 160 8.36 16.15 13.73
N GLU A 161 8.77 16.73 14.87
CA GLU A 161 9.37 15.98 15.99
C GLU A 161 10.50 15.05 15.51
N ASP A 162 10.34 13.74 15.69
CA ASP A 162 11.32 12.70 15.32
C ASP A 162 11.10 12.13 13.91
N ALA A 163 10.26 12.78 13.10
CA ALA A 163 9.93 12.34 11.74
C ALA A 163 10.25 13.40 10.68
N GLN A 164 10.67 12.93 9.50
CA GLN A 164 10.89 13.73 8.31
C GLN A 164 9.92 13.31 7.21
N ILE A 165 9.19 14.27 6.66
CA ILE A 165 8.31 14.08 5.51
C ILE A 165 8.96 14.69 4.27
N TYR A 166 9.04 13.90 3.20
CA TYR A 166 9.40 14.33 1.86
C TYR A 166 8.17 14.22 0.98
N VAL A 167 7.68 15.35 0.46
CA VAL A 167 6.56 15.35 -0.48
C VAL A 167 7.12 15.30 -1.89
N ILE A 168 6.75 14.28 -2.67
CA ILE A 168 7.18 14.10 -4.06
C ILE A 168 6.03 14.33 -5.03
N ASP A 169 6.34 14.85 -6.22
CA ASP A 169 5.36 14.95 -7.31
C ASP A 169 5.46 13.75 -8.25
N GLY A 170 5.15 12.57 -7.70
CA GLY A 170 5.14 11.32 -8.42
C GLY A 170 4.68 10.16 -7.56
N ALA A 171 4.46 9.01 -8.20
CA ALA A 171 4.17 7.77 -7.52
C ALA A 171 5.45 6.93 -7.42
N LEU A 172 5.81 6.50 -6.21
CA LEU A 172 6.83 5.47 -6.09
C LEU A 172 6.31 4.18 -6.73
N PHE A 173 7.16 3.50 -7.49
CA PHE A 173 6.84 2.21 -8.13
C PHE A 173 5.63 2.29 -9.09
N ASP A 174 4.91 1.19 -9.22
CA ASP A 174 3.80 0.94 -10.16
C ASP A 174 2.41 1.18 -9.53
N HIS A 175 2.31 1.98 -8.46
CA HIS A 175 1.05 2.15 -7.72
C HIS A 175 -0.10 2.74 -8.54
N MET A 176 0.19 3.62 -9.50
CA MET A 176 -0.85 4.14 -10.41
C MET A 176 -1.51 3.01 -11.22
N GLU A 177 -0.71 2.05 -11.69
CA GLU A 177 -1.20 0.90 -12.45
C GLU A 177 -1.98 -0.06 -11.54
N GLN A 178 -1.42 -0.42 -10.38
CA GLN A 178 -2.08 -1.33 -9.43
C GLN A 178 -3.44 -0.79 -8.95
N VAL A 179 -3.54 0.53 -8.71
CA VAL A 179 -4.81 1.16 -8.33
C VAL A 179 -5.78 1.22 -9.50
N ALA A 180 -5.32 1.54 -10.72
CA ALA A 180 -6.17 1.53 -11.90
C ALA A 180 -6.75 0.14 -12.20
N GLU A 181 -5.96 -0.92 -12.04
CA GLU A 181 -6.43 -2.31 -12.14
C GLU A 181 -7.48 -2.62 -11.06
N GLY A 182 -7.23 -2.21 -9.81
CA GLY A 182 -8.19 -2.39 -8.72
C GLY A 182 -9.51 -1.65 -8.93
N SER A 183 -9.46 -0.43 -9.51
CA SER A 183 -10.65 0.33 -9.89
C SER A 183 -11.47 -0.37 -10.96
N ARG A 184 -10.83 -0.94 -11.99
CA ARG A 184 -11.53 -1.72 -13.02
C ARG A 184 -12.20 -2.96 -12.43
N ALA A 185 -11.49 -3.70 -11.58
CA ALA A 185 -12.04 -4.87 -10.91
C ALA A 185 -13.26 -4.53 -10.03
N LEU A 186 -13.23 -3.40 -9.31
CA LEU A 186 -14.39 -2.92 -8.55
C LEU A 186 -15.57 -2.57 -9.46
N PHE A 187 -15.29 -1.85 -10.55
CA PHE A 187 -16.32 -1.42 -11.48
C PHE A 187 -17.03 -2.62 -12.12
N ASP A 188 -16.27 -3.64 -12.53
CA ASP A 188 -16.81 -4.86 -13.13
C ASP A 188 -17.68 -5.65 -12.15
N GLU A 189 -17.27 -5.74 -10.88
CA GLU A 189 -18.06 -6.40 -9.83
C GLU A 189 -19.38 -5.68 -9.55
N HIS A 190 -19.36 -4.35 -9.50
CA HIS A 190 -20.58 -3.56 -9.34
C HIS A 190 -21.50 -3.68 -10.56
N SER A 191 -20.95 -3.65 -11.77
CA SER A 191 -21.72 -3.77 -13.01
C SER A 191 -22.36 -5.15 -13.18
N ALA A 192 -21.71 -6.21 -12.69
CA ALA A 192 -22.25 -7.57 -12.71
C ALA A 192 -23.46 -7.75 -11.77
N PHE A 193 -23.55 -6.97 -10.69
CA PHE A 193 -24.68 -7.00 -9.76
C PHE A 193 -25.94 -6.35 -10.35
N ASP A 194 -25.78 -5.32 -11.18
CA ASP A 194 -26.88 -4.58 -11.81
C ASP A 194 -27.35 -5.20 -13.14
N ALA A 195 -26.75 -6.30 -13.58
CA ALA A 195 -27.20 -7.02 -14.77
C ALA A 195 -28.64 -7.55 -14.55
N PRO A 196 -29.59 -7.27 -15.47
CA PRO A 196 -30.94 -7.79 -15.34
C PRO A 196 -30.90 -9.32 -15.33
N MET A 197 -31.54 -9.94 -14.33
CA MET A 197 -31.59 -11.40 -14.21
C MET A 197 -31.98 -12.06 -15.54
N PRO A 198 -31.33 -13.17 -15.93
CA PRO A 198 -31.67 -13.93 -17.12
C PRO A 198 -33.18 -14.19 -17.16
N GLN A 199 -33.83 -13.89 -18.29
CA GLN A 199 -35.30 -13.97 -18.39
C GLN A 199 -35.87 -15.39 -18.19
N ASP A 200 -35.02 -16.42 -18.14
CA ASP A 200 -35.43 -17.81 -17.99
C ASP A 200 -35.90 -18.21 -16.58
N GLU A 201 -35.62 -17.41 -15.53
CA GLU A 201 -36.10 -17.70 -14.17
C GLU A 201 -37.48 -17.11 -13.86
N ARG A 202 -38.10 -16.35 -14.79
CA ARG A 202 -39.47 -15.84 -14.64
C ARG A 202 -40.57 -16.89 -14.91
N ARG A 203 -40.22 -18.18 -15.06
CA ARG A 203 -41.16 -19.26 -15.45
C ARG A 203 -41.72 -20.11 -14.31
N PHE A 204 -41.61 -19.69 -13.05
CA PHE A 204 -42.35 -20.31 -11.95
C PHE A 204 -43.35 -19.35 -11.33
N GLY A 205 -44.34 -18.95 -12.14
CA GLY A 205 -45.62 -18.53 -11.59
C GLY A 205 -46.31 -19.73 -10.93
N PRO A 206 -47.07 -19.55 -9.84
CA PRO A 206 -47.81 -20.65 -9.22
C PRO A 206 -48.80 -21.21 -10.25
N LYS A 207 -48.66 -22.51 -10.55
CA LYS A 207 -49.71 -23.25 -11.26
C LYS A 207 -50.91 -23.33 -10.32
N ASN A 208 -51.87 -22.41 -10.48
CA ASN A 208 -53.21 -22.60 -9.94
C ASN A 208 -53.82 -23.80 -10.67
N SER A 209 -53.76 -24.94 -10.01
CA SER A 209 -54.56 -26.12 -10.30
C SER A 209 -56.01 -25.83 -9.94
N THR A 210 -56.83 -25.56 -10.93
CA THR A 210 -58.28 -25.73 -10.85
C THR A 210 -58.69 -26.69 -11.96
N GLU A 211 -58.57 -27.99 -11.67
CA GLU A 211 -59.38 -29.02 -12.29
C GLU A 211 -60.46 -29.43 -11.27
N ASN A 212 -61.71 -29.37 -11.72
CA ASN A 212 -62.88 -30.18 -11.34
C ASN A 212 -63.31 -30.25 -9.86
N ILE A 213 -64.51 -29.73 -9.55
CA ILE A 213 -65.82 -30.44 -9.60
C ILE A 213 -66.93 -29.38 -9.67
#